data_AF-A0A815JAL2-F1
#
_entry.id   AF-A0A815JAL2-F1
#
_cell.length_a   1.000
_cell.length_b   1.000
_cell.length_c   1.000
_cell.angle_alpha   90.00
_cell.angle_beta   90.00
_cell.angle_gamma   90.00
#
_symmetry.space_group_name_H-M   'P 1'
#
loop_
_entity.id
_entity.type
_entity.pdbx_description
1 polymer ?
#
loop_
_entity_poly.entity_id
_entity_poly.type
_entity_poly.pdbx_seq_one_letter_code
_entity_poly.pdbx_strand_id
1 'polypeptide(L)'
;MGCISAVMTPYTEAELDTELAAFVPRLPVAVLMNGGIIKLEGVNGFFNPNSLLDPNWLKGKMTAQEFYQAIDYINKRTAYTQVGMSRMFLASEKPYRDQLRTQAGMAAVEEINQRHPSVHFTYQQTAENVQMSLSWSNDPAVRLATRGKAPVGNAAVSVLYITIN
;
A
#
# COMPACT_ATOMS: atom_id res chain seq x y z
N MET A 1 0.54 29.33 27.68
CA MET A 1 -0.59 29.01 26.79
C MET A 1 -0.03 28.45 25.49
N GLY A 2 -0.59 27.35 25.00
CA GLY A 2 -0.24 26.79 23.68
C GLY A 2 0.47 25.46 23.78
N CYS A 3 -0.28 24.35 23.70
CA CYS A 3 0.22 23.00 23.44
C CYS A 3 -0.94 21.98 23.22
N ILE A 4 -2.08 22.33 22.60
CA ILE A 4 -3.14 21.33 22.35
C ILE A 4 -3.97 21.62 21.07
N SER A 5 -3.34 21.92 19.93
CA SER A 5 -4.09 22.12 18.67
C SER A 5 -3.63 21.26 17.50
N ALA A 6 -2.50 20.55 17.60
CA ALA A 6 -2.06 19.61 16.57
C ALA A 6 -2.72 18.22 16.65
N VAL A 7 -3.60 18.01 17.65
CA VAL A 7 -4.04 16.67 18.08
C VAL A 7 -5.40 16.27 17.47
N MET A 8 -6.13 17.21 16.86
CA MET A 8 -7.44 17.02 16.24
C MET A 8 -7.49 17.46 14.77
N THR A 9 -6.35 17.57 14.09
CA THR A 9 -6.35 17.98 12.68
C THR A 9 -6.76 16.81 11.79
N PRO A 10 -7.72 17.01 10.87
CA PRO A 10 -8.03 16.00 9.86
C PRO A 10 -6.88 15.86 8.87
N TYR A 11 -6.79 14.72 8.19
CA TYR A 11 -5.82 14.54 7.12
C TYR A 11 -6.06 15.53 5.99
N THR A 12 -4.98 16.19 5.55
CA THR A 12 -4.90 16.91 4.27
C THR A 12 -4.25 16.04 3.20
N GLU A 13 -4.46 16.38 1.93
CA GLU A 13 -3.79 15.70 0.80
C GLU A 13 -2.26 15.74 0.92
N ALA A 14 -1.70 16.92 1.25
CA ALA A 14 -0.25 17.10 1.38
C ALA A 14 0.37 16.25 2.51
N GLU A 15 -0.35 16.08 3.63
CA GLU A 15 0.09 15.19 4.70
C GLU A 15 0.06 13.73 4.27
N LEU A 16 -1.01 13.30 3.58
CA LEU A 16 -1.11 11.94 3.07
C LEU A 16 -0.03 11.63 2.04
N ASP A 17 0.26 12.56 1.12
CA ASP A 17 1.34 12.41 0.15
C ASP A 17 2.71 12.24 0.84
N THR A 18 2.95 13.03 1.90
CA THR A 18 4.18 12.95 2.70
C THR A 18 4.28 11.60 3.42
N GLU A 19 3.18 11.14 4.03
CA GLU A 19 3.12 9.85 4.72
C GLU A 19 3.31 8.68 3.74
N LEU A 20 2.66 8.74 2.58
CA LEU A 20 2.83 7.75 1.51
C LEU A 20 4.28 7.68 1.05
N ALA A 21 4.90 8.82 0.71
CA ALA A 21 6.28 8.86 0.24
C ALA A 21 7.27 8.27 1.27
N ALA A 22 7.00 8.39 2.57
CA ALA A 22 7.83 7.82 3.63
C ALA A 22 7.58 6.32 3.87
N PHE A 23 6.33 5.87 3.68
CA PHE A 23 5.90 4.50 4.00
C PHE A 23 6.12 3.52 2.84
N VAL A 24 5.67 3.92 1.66
CA VAL A 24 5.56 3.09 0.46
C VAL A 24 6.89 2.41 0.04
N PRO A 25 8.06 3.07 0.07
CA PRO A 25 9.33 2.44 -0.31
C PRO A 25 9.76 1.29 0.60
N ARG A 26 9.13 1.12 1.77
CA ARG A 26 9.43 0.04 2.73
C ARG A 26 8.56 -1.19 2.53
N LEU A 27 7.61 -1.12 1.60
CA LEU A 27 6.72 -2.23 1.28
C LEU A 27 7.44 -3.26 0.39
N PRO A 28 6.99 -4.53 0.39
CA PRO A 28 7.61 -5.61 -0.38
C PRO A 28 7.78 -5.28 -1.87
N VAL A 29 8.82 -5.86 -2.45
CA VAL A 29 9.04 -5.84 -3.90
C VAL A 29 8.14 -6.86 -4.60
N ALA A 30 7.95 -6.68 -5.90
CA ALA A 30 7.11 -7.54 -6.71
C ALA A 30 7.81 -8.87 -6.93
N VAL A 31 7.02 -9.94 -6.98
CA VAL A 31 7.50 -11.29 -7.24
C VAL A 31 6.88 -11.79 -8.54
N LEU A 32 7.72 -12.29 -9.45
CA LEU A 32 7.25 -13.02 -10.62
C LEU A 32 6.91 -14.45 -10.22
N MET A 33 5.63 -14.81 -10.31
CA MET A 33 5.13 -16.15 -10.04
C MET A 33 5.21 -17.04 -11.28
N ASN A 34 5.17 -18.36 -11.06
CA ASN A 34 5.02 -19.34 -12.12
C ASN A 34 3.80 -19.01 -13.00
N GLY A 35 3.96 -19.09 -14.32
CA GLY A 35 2.92 -18.70 -15.28
C GLY A 35 3.00 -17.23 -15.73
N GLY A 36 4.00 -16.46 -15.30
CA GLY A 36 4.22 -15.09 -15.76
C GLY A 36 3.29 -14.05 -15.15
N ILE A 37 2.78 -14.34 -13.94
CA ILE A 37 1.94 -13.44 -13.14
C ILE A 37 2.86 -12.63 -12.23
N ILE A 38 2.72 -11.32 -12.21
CA ILE A 38 3.46 -10.45 -11.28
C ILE A 38 2.58 -10.24 -10.05
N LYS A 39 3.09 -10.58 -8.87
CA LYS A 39 2.41 -10.40 -7.57
C LYS A 39 3.05 -9.26 -6.80
N LEU A 40 2.24 -8.32 -6.34
CA LEU A 40 2.63 -7.30 -5.38
C LEU A 40 1.88 -7.52 -4.08
N GLU A 41 2.61 -7.53 -2.97
CA GLU A 41 2.03 -7.51 -1.63
C GLU A 41 2.07 -6.11 -1.06
N GLY A 42 0.98 -5.74 -0.41
CA GLY A 42 0.72 -4.42 0.11
C GLY A 42 0.09 -4.46 1.49
N VAL A 43 0.07 -3.31 2.14
CA VAL A 43 -0.44 -3.15 3.50
C VAL A 43 -1.49 -2.06 3.52
N ASN A 44 -2.67 -2.37 4.04
CA ASN A 44 -3.82 -1.46 4.10
C ASN A 44 -4.18 -0.83 2.74
N GLY A 45 -3.98 -1.56 1.64
CA GLY A 45 -4.25 -1.10 0.29
C GLY A 45 -3.13 -0.31 -0.40
N PHE A 46 -1.98 -0.14 0.25
CA PHE A 46 -0.82 0.50 -0.34
C PHE A 46 0.19 -0.52 -0.83
N PHE A 47 0.83 -0.25 -1.97
CA PHE A 47 1.86 -1.08 -2.60
C PHE A 47 3.09 -0.25 -2.92
N ASN A 48 4.26 -0.87 -3.10
CA ASN A 48 5.46 -0.18 -3.56
C ASN A 48 5.42 0.05 -5.09
N PRO A 49 5.41 1.31 -5.61
CA PRO A 49 5.51 1.58 -7.03
C PRO A 49 6.83 1.11 -7.61
N ASN A 50 7.93 1.25 -6.88
CA ASN A 50 9.26 0.80 -7.31
C ASN A 50 9.48 -0.70 -7.00
N SER A 51 8.41 -1.48 -6.92
CA SER A 51 8.46 -2.91 -6.59
C SER A 51 8.97 -3.78 -7.74
N LEU A 52 8.87 -3.31 -8.98
CA LEU A 52 9.25 -4.08 -10.15
C LEU A 52 10.77 -4.27 -10.23
N LEU A 53 11.24 -5.51 -10.11
CA LEU A 53 12.68 -5.83 -10.12
C LEU A 53 13.26 -5.89 -11.54
N ASP A 54 12.47 -6.35 -12.51
CA ASP A 54 12.88 -6.44 -13.91
C ASP A 54 11.76 -5.91 -14.82
N PRO A 55 11.98 -4.80 -15.56
CA PRO A 55 11.04 -4.25 -16.52
C PRO A 55 10.59 -5.25 -17.60
N ASN A 56 11.40 -6.27 -17.92
CA ASN A 56 11.07 -7.26 -18.95
C ASN A 56 9.87 -8.13 -18.55
N TRP A 57 9.51 -8.19 -17.27
CA TRP A 57 8.30 -8.90 -16.81
C TRP A 57 7.02 -8.35 -17.44
N LEU A 58 7.01 -7.08 -17.84
CA LEU A 58 5.89 -6.43 -18.51
C LEU A 58 5.78 -6.80 -20.01
N LYS A 59 6.77 -7.53 -20.56
CA LYS A 59 6.80 -8.04 -21.94
C LYS A 59 6.52 -6.97 -23.02
N GLY A 60 6.88 -5.72 -22.75
CA GLY A 60 6.62 -4.58 -23.64
C GLY A 60 5.14 -4.19 -23.79
N LYS A 61 4.23 -4.80 -23.02
CA LYS A 61 2.79 -4.45 -23.00
C LYS A 61 2.48 -3.22 -22.13
N MET A 62 3.41 -2.91 -21.24
CA MET A 62 3.39 -1.74 -20.37
C MET A 62 4.85 -1.35 -20.11
N THR A 63 5.13 -0.06 -20.05
CA THR A 63 6.44 0.47 -19.67
C THR A 63 6.60 0.48 -18.15
N ALA A 64 7.84 0.48 -17.65
CA ALA A 64 8.09 0.60 -16.21
C ALA A 64 7.48 1.90 -15.63
N GLN A 65 7.50 3.00 -16.39
CA GLN A 65 6.92 4.26 -15.96
C GLN A 65 5.39 4.18 -15.84
N GLU A 66 4.69 3.58 -16.80
CA GLU A 66 3.24 3.37 -16.72
C GLU A 66 2.88 2.46 -15.54
N PHE A 67 3.69 1.43 -15.28
CA PHE A 67 3.54 0.59 -14.10
C PHE A 67 3.68 1.41 -12.80
N TYR A 68 4.72 2.24 -12.68
CA TYR A 68 4.90 3.11 -11.51
C TYR A 68 3.73 4.06 -11.31
N GLN A 69 3.25 4.66 -12.39
CA GLN A 69 2.09 5.56 -12.36
C GLN A 69 0.80 4.83 -11.99
N ALA A 70 0.60 3.60 -12.46
CA ALA A 70 -0.56 2.79 -12.10
C ALA A 70 -0.58 2.46 -10.60
N ILE A 71 0.56 2.04 -10.04
CA ILE A 71 0.65 1.74 -8.60
C ILE A 71 0.52 3.01 -7.74
N ASP A 72 1.16 4.11 -8.14
CA ASP A 72 1.02 5.40 -7.45
C ASP A 72 -0.43 5.91 -7.48
N TYR A 73 -1.12 5.72 -8.61
CA TYR A 73 -2.55 6.06 -8.74
C TYR A 73 -3.41 5.27 -7.75
N ILE A 74 -3.20 3.96 -7.63
CA ILE A 74 -3.91 3.12 -6.65
C ILE A 74 -3.64 3.62 -5.22
N ASN A 75 -2.37 3.89 -4.88
CA ASN A 75 -1.98 4.38 -3.56
C ASN A 75 -2.65 5.71 -3.22
N LYS A 76 -2.64 6.68 -4.14
CA LYS A 76 -3.26 7.99 -3.96
C LYS A 76 -4.77 7.88 -3.80
N ARG A 77 -5.46 7.14 -4.67
CA ARG A 77 -6.90 6.90 -4.57
C ARG A 77 -7.27 6.28 -3.23
N THR A 78 -6.49 5.31 -2.78
CA THR A 78 -6.65 4.66 -1.47
C THR A 78 -6.44 5.65 -0.33
N ALA A 79 -5.36 6.43 -0.34
CA ALA A 79 -5.03 7.38 0.73
C ALA A 79 -6.07 8.52 0.81
N TYR A 80 -6.50 9.04 -0.34
CA TYR A 80 -7.35 10.23 -0.40
C TYR A 80 -8.76 9.99 0.14
N THR A 81 -9.16 8.72 0.32
CA THR A 81 -10.36 8.38 1.11
C THR A 81 -10.32 8.89 2.54
N GLN A 82 -9.13 9.20 3.07
CA GLN A 82 -8.92 9.67 4.43
C GLN A 82 -8.91 11.20 4.55
N VAL A 83 -8.90 11.95 3.44
CA VAL A 83 -8.91 13.42 3.46
C VAL A 83 -10.14 13.91 4.23
N GLY A 84 -9.94 14.85 5.15
CA GLY A 84 -11.00 15.35 6.01
C GLY A 84 -11.35 14.44 7.21
N MET A 85 -10.83 13.20 7.26
CA MET A 85 -11.03 12.32 8.41
C MET A 85 -10.00 12.62 9.52
N SER A 86 -10.41 12.47 10.78
CA SER A 86 -9.51 12.62 11.93
C SER A 86 -8.34 11.64 11.86
N ARG A 87 -7.14 12.12 12.22
CA ARG A 87 -5.92 11.30 12.35
C ARG A 87 -5.96 10.38 13.58
N MET A 88 -6.64 10.81 14.64
CA MET A 88 -7.02 9.94 15.75
C MET A 88 -8.38 9.31 15.47
N PHE A 89 -8.42 7.99 15.44
CA PHE A 89 -9.66 7.24 15.29
C PHE A 89 -9.68 6.06 16.27
N LEU A 90 -10.88 5.68 16.68
CA LEU A 90 -11.09 4.54 17.55
C LEU A 90 -10.88 3.24 16.79
N ALA A 91 -10.47 2.18 17.48
CA ALA A 91 -10.33 0.86 16.86
C ALA A 91 -11.61 0.37 16.16
N SER A 92 -12.78 0.80 16.64
CA SER A 92 -14.10 0.53 16.03
C SER A 92 -14.31 1.20 14.67
N GLU A 93 -13.61 2.29 14.35
CA GLU A 93 -13.68 2.96 13.04
C GLU A 93 -12.75 2.31 12.00
N LYS A 94 -11.80 1.48 12.44
CA LYS A 94 -10.83 0.84 11.56
C LYS A 94 -11.47 0.02 10.43
N PRO A 95 -12.47 -0.85 10.68
CA PRO A 95 -13.07 -1.65 9.61
C PRO A 95 -13.73 -0.79 8.53
N TYR A 96 -14.39 0.31 8.93
CA TYR A 96 -15.02 1.24 7.99
C TYR A 96 -13.96 1.93 7.11
N ARG A 97 -12.87 2.42 7.71
CA ARG A 97 -11.76 3.04 6.97
C ARG A 97 -11.04 2.04 6.05
N ASP A 98 -10.86 0.81 6.50
CA ASP A 98 -10.32 -0.28 5.68
C ASP A 98 -11.23 -0.53 4.47
N GLN A 99 -12.55 -0.60 4.67
CA GLN A 99 -13.53 -0.79 3.60
C GLN A 99 -13.47 0.34 2.55
N LEU A 100 -13.42 1.61 2.98
CA LEU A 100 -13.30 2.75 2.08
C LEU A 100 -12.04 2.65 1.22
N ARG A 101 -10.91 2.32 1.84
CA ARG A 101 -9.62 2.11 1.15
C ARG A 101 -9.71 1.01 0.11
N THR A 102 -10.29 -0.13 0.47
CA THR A 102 -10.45 -1.28 -0.42
C THR A 102 -11.31 -0.95 -1.63
N GLN A 103 -12.45 -0.30 -1.42
CA GLN A 103 -13.34 0.11 -2.51
C GLN A 103 -12.63 1.07 -3.47
N ALA A 104 -11.90 2.05 -2.94
CA ALA A 104 -11.13 2.99 -3.76
C ALA A 104 -10.01 2.30 -4.54
N GLY A 105 -9.30 1.35 -3.92
CA GLY A 105 -8.27 0.56 -4.58
C GLY A 105 -8.81 -0.31 -5.70
N MET A 106 -9.94 -0.99 -5.48
CA MET A 106 -10.62 -1.79 -6.51
C MET A 106 -11.09 -0.93 -7.68
N ALA A 107 -11.74 0.21 -7.40
CA ALA A 107 -12.18 1.14 -8.44
C ALA A 107 -11.00 1.68 -9.27
N ALA A 108 -9.88 2.03 -8.61
CA ALA A 108 -8.68 2.46 -9.32
C ALA A 108 -8.11 1.38 -10.24
N VAL A 109 -8.14 0.12 -9.80
CA VAL A 109 -7.73 -1.03 -10.63
C VAL A 109 -8.65 -1.23 -11.83
N GLU A 110 -9.96 -1.09 -11.67
CA GLU A 110 -10.91 -1.15 -12.80
C GLU A 110 -10.62 -0.05 -13.83
N GLU A 111 -10.36 1.18 -13.39
CA GLU A 111 -9.99 2.30 -14.28
C GLU A 111 -8.66 2.06 -15.01
N ILE A 112 -7.66 1.47 -14.35
CA ILE A 112 -6.38 1.10 -14.96
C ILE A 112 -6.58 0.02 -16.04
N ASN A 113 -7.37 -1.01 -15.73
CA ASN A 113 -7.67 -2.10 -16.66
C ASN A 113 -8.37 -1.62 -17.94
N GLN A 114 -9.20 -0.59 -17.84
CA GLN A 114 -9.83 0.05 -19.00
C GLN A 114 -8.80 0.77 -19.90
N ARG A 115 -7.75 1.35 -19.31
CA ARG A 115 -6.69 2.07 -20.05
C ARG A 115 -5.63 1.15 -20.64
N HIS A 116 -5.40 -0.02 -20.03
CA HIS A 116 -4.38 -0.97 -20.43
C HIS A 116 -4.97 -2.36 -20.75
N PRO A 117 -5.67 -2.55 -21.88
CA PRO A 117 -6.38 -3.80 -22.17
C PRO A 117 -5.46 -5.04 -22.31
N SER A 118 -4.16 -4.84 -22.57
CA SER A 118 -3.17 -5.93 -22.64
C SER A 118 -2.58 -6.33 -21.29
N VAL A 119 -2.91 -5.63 -20.21
CA VAL A 119 -2.43 -5.90 -18.86
C VAL A 119 -3.60 -5.87 -17.90
N HIS A 120 -3.86 -6.97 -17.21
CA HIS A 120 -4.98 -7.07 -16.30
C HIS A 120 -4.51 -7.14 -14.85
N PHE A 121 -4.94 -6.16 -14.08
CA PHE A 121 -4.71 -6.03 -12.64
C PHE A 121 -5.90 -6.63 -11.88
N THR A 122 -5.61 -7.46 -10.88
CA THR A 122 -6.61 -8.06 -10.00
C THR A 122 -6.27 -7.72 -8.56
N TYR A 123 -7.17 -6.97 -7.91
CA TYR A 123 -7.03 -6.56 -6.51
C TYR A 123 -7.70 -7.59 -5.58
N GLN A 124 -6.98 -8.04 -4.57
CA GLN A 124 -7.49 -8.88 -3.50
C GLN A 124 -7.11 -8.31 -2.14
N GLN A 125 -7.98 -8.49 -1.15
CA GLN A 125 -7.67 -8.18 0.24
C GLN A 125 -8.01 -9.39 1.09
N THR A 126 -7.07 -9.80 1.93
CA THR A 126 -7.28 -10.86 2.91
C THR A 126 -7.07 -10.32 4.32
N ALA A 127 -7.86 -10.85 5.26
CA ALA A 127 -7.63 -10.59 6.68
C ALA A 127 -6.53 -11.53 7.17
N GLU A 128 -5.29 -11.07 7.12
CA GLU A 128 -4.12 -11.82 7.57
C GLU A 128 -3.25 -10.97 8.48
N ASN A 129 -2.58 -11.60 9.45
CA ASN A 129 -1.58 -10.92 10.26
C ASN A 129 -0.31 -10.71 9.41
N VAL A 130 -0.13 -9.50 8.88
CA VAL A 130 1.09 -9.15 8.15
C VAL A 130 2.28 -9.13 9.12
N GLN A 131 3.11 -10.16 9.11
CA GLN A 131 4.46 -10.09 9.68
C GLN A 131 5.40 -9.50 8.62
N MET A 132 5.46 -8.17 8.53
CA MET A 132 6.51 -7.54 7.72
C MET A 132 7.87 -7.86 8.34
N SER A 133 8.76 -8.53 7.60
CA SER A 133 10.19 -8.52 7.89
C SER A 133 10.80 -7.17 7.53
N LEU A 134 10.29 -6.10 8.14
CA LEU A 134 11.20 -5.06 8.56
C LEU A 134 12.16 -5.78 9.54
N SER A 135 13.47 -5.54 9.53
CA SER A 135 14.40 -6.14 10.49
C SER A 135 14.00 -5.81 11.94
N TRP A 136 13.12 -6.62 12.50
CA TRP A 136 12.63 -6.63 13.87
C TRP A 136 12.53 -8.10 14.26
N SER A 137 13.67 -8.74 14.48
CA SER A 137 13.66 -10.05 15.11
C SER A 137 13.07 -9.91 16.51
N ASN A 138 12.22 -10.84 16.90
CA ASN A 138 11.75 -11.02 18.28
C ASN A 138 12.86 -11.43 19.26
N ASP A 139 14.12 -11.48 18.80
CA ASP A 139 15.28 -11.61 19.67
C ASP A 139 15.38 -10.36 20.57
N PRO A 140 15.29 -10.52 21.91
CA PRO A 140 15.45 -9.41 22.85
C PRO A 140 16.79 -8.67 22.68
N ALA A 141 17.83 -9.31 22.14
CA ALA A 141 19.10 -8.65 21.81
C ALA A 141 18.96 -7.59 20.70
N VAL A 142 18.11 -7.84 19.70
CA VAL A 142 17.90 -6.93 18.57
C VAL A 142 16.95 -5.78 18.92
N ARG A 143 16.02 -5.97 19.86
CA ARG A 143 15.18 -4.88 20.41
C ARG A 143 16.02 -3.86 21.19
N LEU A 144 17.03 -4.33 21.92
CA LEU A 144 17.99 -3.44 22.60
C LEU A 144 18.83 -2.65 21.60
N ALA A 145 19.26 -3.27 20.50
CA ALA A 145 20.05 -2.62 19.45
C ALA A 145 19.25 -1.56 18.65
N THR A 146 17.93 -1.67 18.58
CA THR A 146 17.06 -0.82 17.74
C THR A 146 16.31 0.29 18.50
N ARG A 147 16.56 0.47 19.81
CA ARG A 147 15.92 1.50 20.67
C ARG A 147 14.38 1.50 20.66
N GLY A 148 13.74 0.35 20.45
CA GLY A 148 12.36 0.11 20.87
C GLY A 148 11.19 0.66 20.03
N LYS A 149 11.24 0.65 18.69
CA LYS A 149 9.99 0.89 17.90
C LYS A 149 9.21 -0.41 17.64
N ALA A 150 7.88 -0.32 17.63
CA ALA A 150 6.95 -1.45 17.70
C ALA A 150 6.54 -2.04 16.33
N PRO A 151 6.11 -3.32 16.26
CA PRO A 151 5.51 -3.91 15.06
C PRO A 151 4.23 -3.18 14.63
N VAL A 152 3.92 -3.21 13.34
CA VAL A 152 2.65 -2.71 12.80
C VAL A 152 1.56 -3.72 13.15
N GLY A 153 0.74 -3.45 14.16
CA GLY A 153 -0.37 -4.34 14.57
C GLY A 153 -1.42 -4.55 13.46
N ASN A 154 -2.32 -5.54 13.63
CA ASN A 154 -3.48 -5.92 12.79
C ASN A 154 -3.67 -5.05 11.53
N ALA A 155 -2.87 -5.27 10.49
CA ALA A 155 -2.97 -4.58 9.22
C ALA A 155 -3.61 -5.51 8.18
N ALA A 156 -4.40 -4.96 7.26
CA ALA A 156 -4.97 -5.77 6.19
C ALA A 156 -3.89 -6.04 5.13
N VAL A 157 -3.72 -7.30 4.72
CA VAL A 157 -2.90 -7.64 3.56
C VAL A 157 -3.71 -7.31 2.31
N SER A 158 -3.12 -6.51 1.43
CA SER A 158 -3.64 -6.29 0.08
C SER A 158 -2.70 -6.96 -0.91
N VAL A 159 -3.24 -7.66 -1.89
CA VAL A 159 -2.47 -8.33 -2.94
C VAL A 159 -2.95 -7.86 -4.29
N LEU A 160 -2.02 -7.50 -5.15
CA LEU A 160 -2.28 -7.14 -6.54
C LEU A 160 -1.62 -8.18 -7.44
N TYR A 161 -2.42 -8.86 -8.24
CA TYR A 161 -1.92 -9.75 -9.29
C TYR A 161 -2.01 -9.03 -10.63
N ILE A 162 -0.99 -9.19 -11.45
CA ILE A 162 -0.91 -8.57 -12.77
C ILE A 162 -0.63 -9.66 -13.78
N THR A 163 -1.57 -9.85 -14.70
CA THR A 163 -1.46 -10.78 -15.82
C THR A 163 -1.23 -10.00 -17.11
N ILE A 164 -0.32 -10.50 -17.94
CA ILE A 164 0.00 -9.94 -19.25
C ILE A 164 -0.62 -10.84 -20.32
N ASN A 165 -1.50 -10.27 -21.16
CA ASN A 165 -2.20 -10.98 -22.26
C ASN A 165 -1.46 -10.88 -23.60
#